data_AF-A0AAN0SRQ2-F1
#
_entry.id   AF-A0AAN0SRQ2-F1
#
_cell.length_a   1.000
_cell.length_b   1.000
_cell.length_c   1.000
_cell.angle_alpha   90.00
_cell.angle_beta   90.00
_cell.angle_gamma   90.00
#
_symmetry.space_group_name_H-M   'P 1'
#
loop_
_entity.id
_entity.type
_entity.pdbx_description
1 polymer ?
#
loop_
_entity_poly.entity_id
_entity_poly.type
_entity_poly.pdbx_seq_one_letter_code
_entity_poly.pdbx_strand_id
1 'polypeptide(L)'
;MQRITQDFINKLPVFKNHKDAYDFFEENFKNFRFAGLELLDGQYCRYYDIVYDMNAYGEFLEMKVKAFENKEISNGKSLGDVNIYHRVKIFENGNVYI
;
A
#
# COMPACT_ATOMS: atom_id res chain seq x y z
N MET A 1 6.30 -12.42 -9.92
CA MET A 1 5.57 -11.73 -8.84
C MET A 1 4.34 -11.09 -9.45
N GLN A 2 3.16 -11.23 -8.85
CA GLN A 2 1.90 -10.77 -9.45
C GLN A 2 1.73 -9.27 -9.24
N ARG A 3 1.61 -8.53 -10.34
CA ARG A 3 1.29 -7.09 -10.33
C ARG A 3 -0.22 -6.89 -10.31
N ILE A 4 -0.69 -5.80 -9.72
CA ILE A 4 -2.09 -5.38 -9.87
C ILE A 4 -2.28 -4.94 -11.32
N THR A 5 -3.34 -5.45 -11.94
CA THR A 5 -3.77 -5.06 -13.28
C THR A 5 -5.10 -4.30 -13.21
N GLN A 6 -5.44 -3.57 -14.26
CA GLN A 6 -6.75 -2.93 -14.34
C GLN A 6 -7.90 -3.95 -14.24
N ASP A 7 -7.73 -5.14 -14.82
CA ASP A 7 -8.70 -6.23 -14.74
C ASP A 7 -8.89 -6.75 -13.30
N PHE A 8 -7.82 -6.76 -12.50
CA PHE A 8 -7.92 -7.11 -11.08
C PHE A 8 -8.77 -6.07 -10.33
N ILE A 9 -8.51 -4.78 -10.56
CA ILE A 9 -9.25 -3.67 -9.94
C ILE A 9 -10.74 -3.75 -10.31
N ASN A 10 -11.04 -3.98 -11.60
CA ASN A 10 -12.41 -4.08 -12.10
C ASN A 10 -13.18 -5.29 -11.55
N LYS A 11 -12.48 -6.30 -11.01
CA LYS A 11 -13.05 -7.53 -10.45
C LYS A 11 -12.97 -7.58 -8.93
N LEU A 12 -12.60 -6.48 -8.28
CA LEU A 12 -12.59 -6.42 -6.82
C LEU A 12 -14.00 -6.69 -6.28
N PRO A 13 -14.15 -7.64 -5.33
CA PRO A 13 -15.42 -7.84 -4.68
C PRO A 13 -15.76 -6.65 -3.79
N VAL A 14 -17.03 -6.53 -3.42
CA VAL A 14 -17.45 -5.61 -2.37
C VAL A 14 -17.16 -6.27 -1.02
N PHE A 15 -16.40 -5.59 -0.17
CA PHE A 15 -16.07 -6.08 1.17
C PHE A 15 -17.03 -5.48 2.20
N LYS A 16 -17.36 -6.24 3.25
CA LYS A 16 -18.30 -5.77 4.30
C LYS A 16 -17.62 -4.87 5.32
N ASN A 17 -16.32 -5.04 5.51
CA ASN A 17 -15.53 -4.37 6.52
C ASN A 17 -14.05 -4.46 6.15
N HIS A 18 -13.21 -3.74 6.89
CA HIS A 18 -11.76 -3.76 6.69
C HIS A 18 -11.14 -5.15 6.75
N LYS A 19 -11.55 -6.01 7.69
CA LYS A 19 -10.96 -7.34 7.87
C LYS A 19 -11.20 -8.22 6.64
N ASP A 20 -12.42 -8.22 6.11
CA ASP A 20 -12.75 -8.99 4.89
C ASP A 20 -11.86 -8.56 3.71
N ALA A 21 -11.64 -7.25 3.55
CA ALA A 21 -10.74 -6.72 2.53
C ALA A 21 -9.28 -7.14 2.79
N TYR A 22 -8.81 -6.98 4.03
CA TYR A 22 -7.45 -7.35 4.44
C TYR A 22 -7.15 -8.82 4.12
N ASP A 23 -8.03 -9.73 4.57
CA ASP A 23 -7.86 -11.17 4.38
C ASP A 23 -7.76 -11.50 2.88
N PHE A 24 -8.62 -10.90 2.04
CA PHE A 24 -8.57 -11.09 0.59
C PHE A 24 -7.23 -10.68 -0.01
N PHE A 25 -6.69 -9.51 0.35
CA PHE A 25 -5.39 -9.07 -0.17
C PHE A 25 -4.22 -9.90 0.37
N GLU A 26 -4.28 -10.30 1.64
CA GLU A 26 -3.26 -11.16 2.27
C GLU A 26 -3.20 -12.55 1.59
N GLU A 27 -4.35 -13.14 1.28
CA GLU A 27 -4.45 -14.42 0.56
C GLU A 27 -3.94 -14.31 -0.89
N ASN A 28 -4.23 -13.20 -1.58
CA ASN A 28 -3.88 -13.03 -2.99
C ASN A 28 -2.45 -12.51 -3.21
N PHE A 29 -1.85 -11.84 -2.23
CA PHE A 29 -0.53 -11.21 -2.37
C PHE A 29 0.38 -11.52 -1.18
N LYS A 30 1.34 -12.45 -1.38
CA LYS A 30 2.34 -12.83 -0.36
C LYS A 30 3.19 -11.67 0.19
N ASN A 31 3.32 -10.60 -0.59
CA ASN A 31 4.08 -9.40 -0.24
C ASN A 31 3.19 -8.21 0.12
N PHE A 32 1.98 -8.48 0.62
CA PHE A 32 1.11 -7.48 1.22
C PHE A 32 1.67 -7.06 2.59
N ARG A 33 1.93 -5.76 2.77
CA ARG A 33 2.61 -5.22 3.96
C ARG A 33 1.89 -3.99 4.47
N PHE A 34 1.71 -3.89 5.78
CA PHE A 34 1.17 -2.69 6.40
C PHE A 34 2.11 -1.50 6.20
N ALA A 35 1.57 -0.38 5.74
CA ALA A 35 2.30 0.82 5.37
C ALA A 35 1.91 2.05 6.19
N GLY A 36 0.80 2.01 6.92
CA GLY A 36 0.41 3.09 7.82
C GLY A 36 -1.09 3.15 8.10
N LEU A 37 -1.47 4.12 8.92
CA LEU A 37 -2.84 4.39 9.33
C LEU A 37 -3.05 5.90 9.30
N GLU A 38 -4.25 6.31 8.90
CA GLU A 38 -4.70 7.69 8.95
C GLU A 38 -6.18 7.75 9.35
N LEU A 39 -6.58 8.84 10.01
CA LEU A 39 -7.99 9.14 10.28
C LEU A 39 -8.45 10.16 9.24
N LEU A 40 -9.33 9.74 8.33
CA LEU A 40 -9.88 10.56 7.25
C LEU A 40 -11.39 10.71 7.47
N ASP A 41 -11.88 11.94 7.57
CA ASP A 41 -13.31 12.24 7.72
C ASP A 41 -14.02 11.45 8.83
N GLY A 42 -13.32 11.21 9.95
CA GLY A 42 -13.84 10.46 11.10
C GLY A 42 -13.82 8.94 10.95
N GLN A 43 -13.24 8.42 9.87
CA GLN A 43 -13.07 6.99 9.61
C GLN A 43 -11.59 6.61 9.53
N TYR A 44 -11.21 5.49 10.14
CA TYR A 44 -9.85 5.00 9.98
C TYR A 44 -9.64 4.39 8.59
N CYS A 45 -8.53 4.77 7.98
CA CYS A 45 -8.02 4.24 6.73
C CYS A 45 -6.64 3.62 6.98
N ARG A 46 -6.47 2.35 6.65
CA ARG A 46 -5.18 1.67 6.70
C ARG A 46 -4.58 1.57 5.30
N TYR A 47 -3.29 1.85 5.23
CA TYR A 47 -2.48 1.74 4.03
C TYR A 47 -1.72 0.43 4.06
N TYR A 48 -1.70 -0.24 2.92
CA TYR A 48 -0.93 -1.44 2.70
C TYR A 48 -0.21 -1.33 1.36
N ASP A 49 0.97 -1.92 1.26
CA ASP A 49 1.75 -1.97 0.03
C ASP A 49 1.83 -3.41 -0.47
N ILE A 50 1.48 -3.63 -1.73
CA ILE A 50 1.74 -4.86 -2.46
C ILE A 50 3.08 -4.70 -3.14
N VAL A 51 4.11 -5.34 -2.58
CA VAL A 51 5.50 -5.15 -3.01
C VAL A 51 5.88 -6.09 -4.16
N TYR A 52 6.39 -5.52 -5.25
CA TYR A 52 6.82 -6.22 -6.47
C TYR A 52 8.32 -6.50 -6.54
N ASP A 53 9.11 -5.73 -5.79
CA ASP A 53 10.54 -5.95 -5.63
C ASP A 53 10.92 -5.64 -4.17
N MET A 54 11.13 -6.70 -3.38
CA MET A 54 11.42 -6.58 -1.95
C MET A 54 12.77 -5.91 -1.67
N ASN A 55 13.76 -6.08 -2.56
CA ASN A 55 15.08 -5.49 -2.36
C ASN A 55 15.01 -3.98 -2.61
N ALA A 56 14.45 -3.57 -3.75
CA ALA A 56 14.29 -2.16 -4.07
C ALA A 56 13.31 -1.45 -3.10
N TYR A 57 12.31 -2.17 -2.59
CA TYR A 57 11.42 -1.66 -1.54
C TYR A 57 12.15 -1.45 -0.21
N GLY A 58 13.04 -2.36 0.19
CA GLY A 58 13.88 -2.19 1.38
C GLY A 58 14.79 -0.98 1.27
N GLU A 59 15.52 -0.84 0.16
CA GLU A 59 16.39 0.31 -0.12
C GLU A 59 15.59 1.63 -0.11
N PHE A 60 14.37 1.61 -0.66
CA PHE A 60 13.47 2.76 -0.63
C PHE A 60 13.06 3.15 0.80
N LEU A 61 12.69 2.19 1.64
CA LEU A 61 12.34 2.46 3.04
C LEU A 61 13.55 3.01 3.82
N GLU A 62 14.73 2.44 3.64
CA GLU A 62 15.96 2.93 4.27
C GLU A 62 16.28 4.37 3.87
N MET A 63 16.12 4.70 2.58
CA MET A 63 16.28 6.07 2.09
C MET A 63 15.30 7.03 2.78
N LYS A 64 14.05 6.61 2.99
CA LYS A 64 13.04 7.43 3.68
C LYS A 64 13.37 7.66 5.15
N VAL A 65 13.83 6.62 5.85
CA VAL A 65 14.27 6.73 7.24
C VAL A 65 15.45 7.71 7.36
N LYS A 66 16.49 7.55 6.53
CA LYS A 66 17.66 8.44 6.52
C LYS A 66 17.29 9.90 6.22
N ALA A 67 16.39 10.13 5.26
CA ALA A 67 15.91 11.48 4.96
C ALA A 67 15.17 12.11 6.16
N PHE A 68 14.36 11.33 6.86
CA PHE A 68 13.68 11.77 8.07
C PHE A 68 14.67 12.11 9.21
N GLU A 69 15.64 11.23 9.47
CA GLU A 69 16.68 11.44 10.49
C GLU A 69 17.54 12.68 10.20
N ASN A 70 17.92 12.88 8.94
CA ASN A 70 18.77 14.00 8.52
C ASN A 70 18.01 15.31 8.32
N LYS A 71 16.68 15.33 8.54
CA LYS A 71 15.79 16.47 8.21
C LYS A 71 15.92 16.96 6.76
N GLU A 72 16.34 16.06 5.87
CA GLU A 72 16.43 16.36 4.45
C GLU A 72 15.05 16.21 3.84
N ILE A 73 14.60 17.26 3.15
CA ILE A 73 13.40 17.15 2.30
C ILE A 73 13.78 16.19 1.19
N SER A 74 13.30 14.93 1.26
CA SER A 74 13.57 13.95 0.20
C SER A 74 13.06 14.54 -1.11
N ASN A 75 13.96 14.96 -2.00
CA ASN A 75 13.62 15.48 -3.32
C ASN A 75 13.00 14.36 -4.15
N GLY A 76 11.69 14.20 -4.04
CA GLY A 76 10.81 14.09 -5.20
C GLY A 76 10.97 12.92 -6.15
N LYS A 77 11.62 11.80 -5.79
CA LYS A 77 11.23 10.54 -6.46
C LYS A 77 9.83 10.20 -5.98
N SER A 78 8.86 10.57 -6.81
CA SER A 78 7.45 10.23 -6.64
C SER A 78 7.33 8.72 -6.53
N LEU A 79 6.47 8.27 -5.63
CA LEU A 79 6.17 6.85 -5.38
C LEU A 79 5.73 6.10 -6.66
N GLY A 80 5.27 6.82 -7.68
CA GLY A 80 4.91 6.27 -8.98
C GLY A 80 6.09 5.90 -9.89
N ASP A 81 7.29 6.42 -9.64
CA ASP A 81 8.39 6.33 -10.63
C ASP A 81 9.17 5.02 -10.56
N VAL A 82 9.11 4.28 -9.45
CA VAL A 82 10.00 3.14 -9.23
C VAL A 82 9.32 1.79 -9.47
N ASN A 83 7.99 1.72 -9.71
CA ASN A 83 7.28 0.46 -9.98
C ASN A 83 7.60 -0.69 -8.97
N ILE A 84 7.98 -0.33 -7.74
CA ILE A 84 8.47 -1.24 -6.70
C ILE A 84 7.34 -1.84 -5.85
N TYR A 85 6.22 -1.12 -5.73
CA TYR A 85 5.04 -1.55 -5.00
C TYR A 85 3.80 -0.83 -5.54
N HIS A 86 2.63 -1.26 -5.08
CA HIS A 86 1.37 -0.59 -5.30
C HIS A 86 0.62 -0.41 -3.98
N ARG A 87 0.08 0.78 -3.72
CA ARG A 87 -0.59 1.10 -2.46
C ARG A 87 -2.07 0.71 -2.52
N VAL A 88 -2.54 0.08 -1.46
CA VAL A 88 -3.96 -0.23 -1.23
C VAL A 88 -4.39 0.53 0.02
N LYS A 89 -5.49 1.26 -0.08
CA LYS A 89 -6.16 1.93 1.03
C LYS A 89 -7.39 1.11 1.40
N ILE A 90 -7.50 0.71 2.65
CA ILE A 90 -8.66 -0.05 3.15
C ILE A 90 -9.30 0.75 4.28
N PHE A 91 -10.56 1.13 4.08
CA PHE A 91 -11.37 1.84 5.05
C PHE A 91 -12.09 0.86 5.99
N GLU A 92 -12.51 1.32 7.18
CA GLU A 92 -13.22 0.49 8.16
C GLU A 92 -14.47 -0.21 7.62
N ASN A 93 -15.19 0.46 6.71
CA ASN A 93 -16.39 -0.08 6.06
C ASN A 93 -16.11 -1.07 4.93
N GLY A 94 -14.85 -1.39 4.65
CA GLY A 94 -14.46 -2.30 3.58
C GLY A 94 -14.29 -1.64 2.21
N ASN A 95 -14.46 -0.31 2.10
CA ASN A 95 -14.13 0.38 0.86
C ASN A 95 -12.63 0.30 0.61
N VAL A 96 -12.26 -0.02 -0.65
CA VAL A 96 -10.88 -0.19 -1.07
C VAL A 96 -10.57 0.80 -2.19
N TYR A 97 -9.41 1.46 -2.09
CA TYR A 97 -8.87 2.30 -3.16
C TYR A 97 -7.45 1.85 -3.46
N ILE A 98 -7.13 1.74 -4.75
CA ILE A 98 -5.87 1.27 -5.29
C ILE A 98 -5.31 2.39 -6.16
#